data_AF-A0AAE0TGL2-F1
#
_entry.id   AF-A0AAE0TGL2-F1
#
_cell.length_a   1.000
_cell.length_b   1.000
_cell.length_c   1.000
_cell.angle_alpha   90.00
_cell.angle_beta   90.00
_cell.angle_gamma   90.00
#
_symmetry.space_group_name_H-M   'P 1'
#
loop_
_entity.id
_entity.type
_entity.pdbx_description
1 polymer ?
#
loop_
_entity_poly.entity_id
_entity_poly.type
_entity_poly.pdbx_seq_one_letter_code
_entity_poly.pdbx_strand_id
1 'polypeptide(L)'
;MSKDYIQSVIGYYFDRLTKDLKELTQNQSTGRSFIMWEDVVKYANAIPRDSIIQVWMNKQNYVQQLNEKGYRTIYSSCWYLDHSKYGVQWSEYYLCDPSPYFYESAEKDKLLGGEACLWSEYVENDNLMTMLWPRASAVAERLWSAKTTRDINSAGRRLQEHKCRMMRRGFNVGYTSGPDYCLRPLKAKESYKDDADSLSEEIIIRSIKTIGGKATLKLGSNTTVLSIMNTVIIVAGLLLLYKIFRSWRRKWTFLSRMQRV
;
A
#
# COMPACT_ATOMS: atom_id res chain seq x y z
N MET A 1 14.84 -38.50 14.62
CA MET A 1 15.22 -37.95 13.29
C MET A 1 16.46 -37.08 13.49
N SER A 2 17.58 -37.39 12.85
CA SER A 2 18.84 -36.65 13.04
C SER A 2 18.79 -35.28 12.35
N LYS A 3 19.58 -34.31 12.83
CA LYS A 3 19.70 -32.99 12.20
C LYS A 3 20.16 -33.11 10.74
N ASP A 4 21.07 -34.04 10.48
CA ASP A 4 21.64 -34.28 9.15
C ASP A 4 20.58 -34.78 8.15
N TYR A 5 19.62 -35.57 8.61
CA TYR A 5 18.50 -36.02 7.76
C TYR A 5 17.56 -34.88 7.39
N ILE A 6 17.23 -34.00 8.33
CA ILE A 6 16.38 -32.83 8.04
C ILE A 6 17.10 -31.91 7.04
N GLN A 7 18.40 -31.70 7.24
CA GLN A 7 19.19 -30.88 6.35
C GLN A 7 19.30 -31.47 4.93
N SER A 8 19.46 -32.79 4.79
CA SER A 8 19.52 -33.41 3.47
C SER A 8 18.20 -33.31 2.69
N VAL A 9 17.06 -33.52 3.37
CA VAL A 9 15.74 -33.43 2.74
C VAL A 9 15.40 -31.99 2.36
N ILE A 10 15.62 -31.03 3.25
CA ILE A 10 15.34 -29.61 2.98
C ILE A 10 16.32 -29.07 1.92
N GLY A 11 17.59 -29.46 1.98
CA GLY A 11 18.60 -29.09 0.99
C GLY A 11 18.20 -29.57 -0.41
N TYR A 12 17.83 -30.85 -0.54
CA TYR A 12 17.35 -31.41 -1.81
C TYR A 12 16.13 -30.65 -2.36
N TYR A 13 15.18 -30.28 -1.49
CA TYR A 13 14.02 -29.48 -1.89
C TYR A 13 14.41 -28.12 -2.47
N PHE A 14 15.28 -27.36 -1.79
CA PHE A 14 15.70 -26.04 -2.25
C PHE A 14 16.54 -26.10 -3.53
N ASP A 15 17.41 -27.11 -3.65
CA ASP A 15 18.24 -27.30 -4.86
C ASP A 15 17.34 -27.56 -6.08
N ARG A 16 16.33 -28.42 -5.93
CA ARG A 16 15.37 -28.71 -7.00
C ARG A 16 14.50 -27.49 -7.33
N LEU A 17 13.95 -26.83 -6.30
CA LEU A 17 13.08 -25.66 -6.49
C LEU A 17 13.82 -24.53 -7.22
N THR A 18 15.05 -24.22 -6.79
CA THR A 18 15.84 -23.15 -7.42
C THR A 18 16.25 -23.49 -8.85
N LYS A 19 16.54 -24.76 -9.13
CA LYS A 19 16.79 -25.24 -10.50
C LYS A 19 15.56 -25.06 -11.38
N ASP A 20 14.42 -25.59 -10.97
CA ASP A 20 13.18 -25.57 -11.76
C ASP A 20 12.73 -24.12 -12.04
N LEU A 21 12.80 -23.23 -11.04
CA LEU A 21 12.46 -21.82 -11.22
C LEU A 21 13.43 -21.07 -12.13
N LYS A 22 14.72 -21.41 -12.12
CA LYS A 22 15.70 -20.85 -13.07
C LYS A 22 15.39 -21.29 -14.49
N GLU A 23 15.11 -22.57 -14.72
CA GLU A 23 14.74 -23.08 -16.05
C GLU A 23 13.47 -22.37 -16.60
N LEU A 24 12.46 -22.16 -15.75
CA LEU A 24 11.24 -21.43 -16.13
C LEU A 24 11.48 -19.93 -16.47
N THR A 25 12.57 -19.37 -15.98
CA THR A 25 12.88 -17.94 -16.17
C THR A 25 13.97 -17.69 -17.22
N GLN A 26 14.69 -18.71 -17.67
CA GLN A 26 15.75 -18.62 -18.70
C GLN A 26 15.26 -18.02 -20.03
N ASN A 27 14.01 -18.28 -20.44
CA ASN A 27 13.43 -17.74 -21.68
C ASN A 27 12.83 -16.34 -21.53
N GLN A 28 12.96 -15.72 -20.34
CA GLN A 28 12.41 -14.40 -20.08
C GLN A 28 13.53 -13.36 -20.15
N SER A 29 13.34 -12.34 -20.98
CA SER A 29 14.31 -11.26 -21.21
C SER A 29 14.60 -10.41 -19.96
N THR A 30 13.84 -10.61 -18.88
CA THR A 30 14.04 -9.97 -17.58
C THR A 30 14.63 -10.97 -16.61
N GLY A 31 15.89 -10.78 -16.21
CA GLY A 31 16.50 -11.54 -15.12
C GLY A 31 15.63 -11.43 -13.86
N ARG A 32 15.21 -12.57 -13.32
CA ARG A 32 14.45 -12.63 -12.06
C ARG A 32 15.36 -13.08 -10.94
N SER A 33 15.27 -12.39 -9.80
CA SER A 33 15.94 -12.79 -8.57
C SER A 33 14.93 -13.35 -7.59
N PHE A 34 15.35 -14.33 -6.78
CA PHE A 34 14.54 -14.89 -5.71
C PHE A 34 14.66 -14.05 -4.45
N ILE A 35 13.56 -13.83 -3.74
CA ILE A 35 13.59 -13.37 -2.35
C ILE A 35 13.29 -14.59 -1.47
N MET A 36 14.16 -14.86 -0.51
CA MET A 36 14.05 -16.02 0.38
C MET A 36 14.28 -15.60 1.82
N TRP A 37 13.55 -16.19 2.76
CA TRP A 37 13.84 -16.06 4.18
C TRP A 37 15.21 -16.64 4.52
N GLU A 38 15.87 -16.09 5.54
CA GLU A 38 17.25 -16.46 5.92
C GLU A 38 17.46 -17.94 6.27
N ASP A 39 16.41 -18.70 6.57
CA ASP A 39 16.45 -20.15 6.82
C ASP A 39 17.19 -20.91 5.72
N VAL A 40 17.06 -20.47 4.46
CA VAL A 40 17.73 -21.11 3.32
C VAL A 40 19.25 -21.12 3.49
N VAL A 41 19.83 -20.12 4.17
CA VAL A 41 21.27 -20.02 4.44
C VAL A 41 21.77 -21.16 5.33
N LYS A 42 20.87 -21.72 6.15
CA LYS A 42 21.19 -22.82 7.07
C LYS A 42 20.97 -24.19 6.43
N TYR A 43 19.96 -24.33 5.58
CA TYR A 43 19.48 -25.64 5.15
C TYR A 43 19.71 -25.95 3.67
N ALA A 44 19.86 -24.96 2.80
CA ALA A 44 20.11 -25.20 1.38
C ALA A 44 21.56 -25.63 1.14
N ASN A 45 21.79 -26.57 0.22
CA ASN A 45 23.15 -26.95 -0.16
C ASN A 45 23.79 -25.87 -1.04
N ALA A 46 22.99 -25.28 -1.94
CA ALA A 46 23.41 -24.15 -2.77
C ALA A 46 22.31 -23.08 -2.84
N ILE A 47 22.72 -21.82 -2.75
CA ILE A 47 21.84 -20.67 -2.96
C ILE A 47 22.33 -19.94 -4.22
N PRO A 48 21.44 -19.62 -5.17
CA PRO A 48 21.78 -18.74 -6.29
C PRO A 48 22.42 -17.44 -5.81
N ARG A 49 23.55 -17.05 -6.44
CA ARG A 49 24.30 -15.84 -6.06
C ARG A 49 23.49 -14.55 -6.22
N ASP A 50 22.54 -14.56 -7.13
CA ASP A 50 21.63 -13.44 -7.41
C ASP A 50 20.41 -13.39 -6.50
N SER A 51 20.23 -14.36 -5.59
CA SER A 51 19.16 -14.35 -4.59
C SER A 51 19.31 -13.17 -3.61
N ILE A 52 18.16 -12.69 -3.15
CA ILE A 52 17.99 -11.69 -2.10
C ILE A 52 17.54 -12.43 -0.84
N ILE A 53 18.24 -12.21 0.28
CA ILE A 53 17.94 -12.87 1.55
C ILE A 53 17.23 -11.91 2.50
N GLN A 54 16.07 -12.30 2.98
CA GLN A 54 15.30 -11.54 3.96
C GLN A 54 15.59 -12.03 5.38
N VAL A 55 16.18 -11.16 6.18
CA VAL A 55 16.56 -11.42 7.58
C VAL A 55 15.38 -11.09 8.48
N TRP A 56 14.85 -12.11 9.16
CA TRP A 56 13.59 -12.01 9.92
C TRP A 56 13.67 -12.51 11.36
N MET A 57 14.64 -13.36 11.69
CA MET A 57 14.93 -13.81 13.06
C MET A 57 16.19 -13.15 13.62
N ASN A 58 17.25 -13.04 12.80
CA ASN A 58 18.54 -12.56 13.29
C ASN A 58 18.57 -11.04 13.50
N LYS A 59 19.55 -10.59 14.29
CA LYS A 59 19.80 -9.18 14.58
C LYS A 59 20.36 -8.44 13.36
N GLN A 60 20.34 -7.11 13.40
CA GLN A 60 20.77 -6.23 12.31
C GLN A 60 22.20 -6.52 11.81
N ASN A 61 23.13 -6.91 12.68
CA ASN A 61 24.50 -7.21 12.29
C ASN A 61 24.64 -8.47 11.40
N TYR A 62 23.64 -9.36 11.37
CA TYR A 62 23.66 -10.52 10.49
C TYR A 62 23.54 -10.15 9.00
N VAL A 63 22.91 -9.02 8.71
CA VAL A 63 22.85 -8.42 7.36
C VAL A 63 24.25 -8.25 6.79
N GLN A 64 25.20 -7.75 7.60
CA GLN A 64 26.58 -7.55 7.17
C GLN A 64 27.23 -8.88 6.76
N GLN A 65 27.04 -9.94 7.55
CA GLN A 65 27.62 -11.27 7.26
C GLN A 65 27.08 -11.85 5.94
N LEU A 66 25.81 -11.62 5.61
CA LEU A 66 25.22 -12.06 4.35
C LEU A 66 25.73 -11.23 3.17
N ASN A 67 25.89 -9.91 3.36
CA ASN A 67 26.42 -9.01 2.34
C ASN A 67 27.88 -9.34 2.00
N GLU A 68 28.71 -9.61 3.02
CA GLU A 68 30.10 -10.08 2.88
C GLU A 68 30.19 -11.44 2.15
N LYS A 69 29.17 -12.31 2.30
CA LYS A 69 29.05 -13.55 1.53
C LYS A 69 28.61 -13.35 0.07
N GLY A 70 28.26 -12.12 -0.32
CA GLY A 70 27.89 -11.78 -1.69
C GLY A 70 26.39 -11.57 -1.92
N TYR A 71 25.54 -11.78 -0.92
CA TYR A 71 24.08 -11.71 -1.11
C TYR A 71 23.56 -10.29 -0.94
N ARG A 72 22.49 -9.97 -1.69
CA ARG A 72 21.67 -8.79 -1.40
C ARG A 72 20.70 -9.12 -0.28
N THR A 73 20.30 -8.13 0.51
CA THR A 73 19.51 -8.34 1.71
C THR A 73 18.31 -7.40 1.82
N ILE A 74 17.28 -7.89 2.50
CA ILE A 74 16.14 -7.13 3.01
C ILE A 74 16.06 -7.43 4.52
N TYR A 75 15.72 -6.45 5.34
CA TYR A 75 15.60 -6.63 6.79
C TYR A 75 14.14 -6.50 7.27
N SER A 76 13.68 -7.37 8.16
CA SER A 76 12.35 -7.26 8.77
C SER A 76 12.29 -7.62 10.26
N SER A 77 13.33 -8.21 10.87
CA SER A 77 13.23 -8.81 12.22
C SER A 77 12.73 -7.88 13.33
N CYS A 78 13.07 -6.58 13.28
CA CYS A 78 12.61 -5.61 14.29
C CYS A 78 11.26 -4.96 13.92
N TRP A 79 10.71 -5.23 12.74
CA TRP A 79 9.51 -4.60 12.20
C TRP A 79 8.32 -5.57 12.11
N TYR A 80 8.22 -6.46 13.09
CA TYR A 80 7.04 -7.31 13.29
C TYR A 80 5.96 -6.49 14.03
N LEU A 81 4.96 -6.05 13.28
CA LEU A 81 3.83 -5.26 13.75
C LEU A 81 2.75 -6.11 14.44
N ASP A 82 2.72 -7.41 14.14
CA ASP A 82 1.87 -8.41 14.80
C ASP A 82 2.32 -8.67 16.26
N HIS A 83 3.59 -8.45 16.60
CA HIS A 83 4.13 -8.50 17.97
C HIS A 83 3.67 -7.30 18.82
N SER A 84 2.36 -7.20 19.03
CA SER A 84 1.74 -6.10 19.76
C SER A 84 1.95 -6.25 21.27
N LYS A 85 2.50 -5.20 21.88
CA LYS A 85 2.73 -5.07 23.33
C LYS A 85 1.92 -3.91 23.85
N TYR A 86 1.65 -3.90 25.16
CA TYR A 86 1.02 -2.76 25.81
C TYR A 86 1.85 -1.48 25.63
N GLY A 87 1.17 -0.38 25.33
CA GLY A 87 1.79 0.95 25.21
C GLY A 87 2.15 1.35 23.78
N VAL A 88 3.10 2.30 23.68
CA VAL A 88 3.52 2.95 22.44
C VAL A 88 4.73 2.22 21.86
N GLN A 89 4.56 1.57 20.70
CA GLN A 89 5.60 0.73 20.09
C GLN A 89 6.29 1.35 18.88
N TRP A 90 5.68 2.35 18.22
CA TRP A 90 6.18 2.85 16.94
C TRP A 90 7.60 3.44 17.04
N SER A 91 8.01 3.92 18.22
CA SER A 91 9.36 4.45 18.46
C SER A 91 10.43 3.35 18.34
N GLU A 92 10.15 2.12 18.78
CA GLU A 92 11.06 0.98 18.60
C GLU A 92 11.28 0.69 17.10
N TYR A 93 10.20 0.68 16.33
CA TYR A 93 10.25 0.50 14.88
C TYR A 93 10.99 1.64 14.18
N TYR A 94 10.77 2.88 14.61
CA TYR A 94 11.41 4.08 14.05
C TYR A 94 12.92 4.12 14.32
N LEU A 95 13.37 3.65 15.48
CA LEU A 95 14.78 3.64 15.87
C LEU A 95 15.53 2.45 15.31
N CYS A 96 14.85 1.36 14.96
CA CYS A 96 15.49 0.22 14.33
C CYS A 96 16.11 0.62 12.98
N ASP A 97 17.39 0.33 12.79
CA ASP A 97 18.11 0.68 11.57
C ASP A 97 19.27 -0.29 11.35
N PRO A 98 19.25 -1.14 10.30
CA PRO A 98 20.38 -2.00 9.97
C PRO A 98 21.52 -1.26 9.25
N SER A 99 21.31 -0.03 8.74
CA SER A 99 22.31 0.71 7.96
C SER A 99 23.65 1.04 8.65
N PRO A 100 23.72 1.24 9.99
CA PRO A 100 24.98 1.60 10.63
C PRO A 100 26.07 0.53 10.49
N TYR A 101 25.70 -0.75 10.34
CA TYR A 101 26.66 -1.87 10.37
C TYR A 101 27.53 -1.99 9.11
N PHE A 102 27.17 -1.32 8.01
CA PHE A 102 27.86 -1.49 6.73
C PHE A 102 28.11 -0.17 5.99
N TYR A 103 27.88 0.98 6.64
CA TYR A 103 27.99 2.28 5.99
C TYR A 103 29.41 2.58 5.43
N GLU A 104 30.43 2.06 6.12
CA GLU A 104 31.83 2.14 5.68
C GLU A 104 32.30 0.88 4.93
N SER A 105 31.41 -0.11 4.75
CA SER A 105 31.78 -1.32 4.03
C SER A 105 31.62 -1.11 2.52
N ALA A 106 32.43 -1.83 1.75
CA ALA A 106 32.29 -1.91 0.29
C ALA A 106 30.92 -2.45 -0.15
N GLU A 107 30.17 -3.04 0.79
CA GLU A 107 28.93 -3.79 0.55
C GLU A 107 27.68 -3.02 0.97
N LYS A 108 27.79 -1.70 1.13
CA LYS A 108 26.67 -0.86 1.55
C LYS A 108 25.45 -0.92 0.63
N ASP A 109 25.68 -1.13 -0.67
CA ASP A 109 24.64 -1.17 -1.69
C ASP A 109 23.93 -2.54 -1.76
N LYS A 110 24.38 -3.52 -0.96
CA LYS A 110 23.75 -4.84 -0.87
C LYS A 110 22.55 -4.89 0.07
N LEU A 111 22.41 -3.96 1.03
CA LEU A 111 21.13 -3.79 1.74
C LEU A 111 20.16 -3.02 0.83
N LEU A 112 19.11 -3.69 0.39
CA LEU A 112 18.10 -3.10 -0.50
C LEU A 112 17.03 -2.29 0.26
N GLY A 113 16.85 -2.56 1.56
CA GLY A 113 15.86 -1.90 2.39
C GLY A 113 15.27 -2.86 3.42
N GLY A 114 13.96 -2.78 3.61
CA GLY A 114 13.27 -3.53 4.64
C GLY A 114 11.78 -3.63 4.45
N GLU A 115 11.16 -4.48 5.27
CA GLU A 115 9.73 -4.74 5.24
C GLU A 115 9.15 -4.71 6.65
N ALA A 116 8.00 -4.05 6.79
CA ALA A 116 7.17 -4.17 7.97
C ALA A 116 6.26 -5.38 7.82
N CYS A 117 6.41 -6.37 8.71
CA CYS A 117 5.62 -7.59 8.69
C CYS A 117 4.39 -7.42 9.58
N LEU A 118 3.23 -7.82 9.08
CA LEU A 118 2.02 -7.98 9.87
C LEU A 118 1.47 -9.38 9.56
N TRP A 119 1.94 -10.36 10.32
CA TRP A 119 1.45 -11.73 10.21
C TRP A 119 0.01 -11.85 10.69
N SER A 120 -0.74 -12.76 10.10
CA SER A 120 -2.21 -12.75 10.14
C SER A 120 -2.84 -13.70 11.16
N GLU A 121 -2.08 -14.21 12.14
CA GLU A 121 -2.59 -15.13 13.17
C GLU A 121 -3.73 -14.50 13.98
N TYR A 122 -3.67 -13.19 14.20
CA TYR A 122 -4.67 -12.41 14.94
C TYR A 122 -5.17 -11.20 14.16
N VAL A 123 -4.99 -11.18 12.84
CA VAL A 123 -5.37 -10.06 11.97
C VAL A 123 -6.51 -10.47 11.07
N GLU A 124 -7.57 -9.66 11.10
CA GLU A 124 -8.76 -9.82 10.30
C GLU A 124 -9.20 -8.46 9.74
N ASN A 125 -10.27 -8.45 8.94
CA ASN A 125 -10.74 -7.23 8.26
C ASN A 125 -11.01 -6.07 9.22
N ASP A 126 -11.46 -6.37 10.44
CA ASP A 126 -11.91 -5.37 11.40
C ASP A 126 -10.75 -4.67 12.13
N ASN A 127 -9.60 -5.34 12.28
CA ASN A 127 -8.46 -4.82 13.02
C ASN A 127 -7.22 -4.52 12.15
N LEU A 128 -7.19 -4.99 10.88
CA LEU A 128 -6.07 -4.83 9.96
C LEU A 128 -5.57 -3.38 9.89
N MET A 129 -6.48 -2.44 9.63
CA MET A 129 -6.11 -1.04 9.44
C MET A 129 -5.60 -0.39 10.73
N THR A 130 -6.18 -0.76 11.88
CA THR A 130 -5.79 -0.22 13.18
C THR A 130 -4.48 -0.82 13.69
N MET A 131 -4.17 -2.07 13.33
CA MET A 131 -2.91 -2.70 13.65
C MET A 131 -1.79 -2.21 12.73
N LEU A 132 -2.06 -2.07 11.42
CA LEU A 132 -1.04 -1.68 10.47
C LEU A 132 -0.67 -0.20 10.61
N TRP A 133 -1.67 0.68 10.60
CA TRP A 133 -1.47 2.12 10.59
C TRP A 133 -1.85 2.75 11.94
N PRO A 134 -1.07 3.72 12.44
CA PRO A 134 0.08 4.36 11.80
C PRO A 134 1.44 3.74 12.17
N ARG A 135 1.48 2.56 12.80
CA ARG A 135 2.75 1.91 13.22
C ARG A 135 3.69 1.67 12.04
N ALA A 136 3.17 1.21 10.90
CA ALA A 136 3.95 1.03 9.67
C ALA A 136 4.54 2.35 9.12
N SER A 137 3.96 3.52 9.42
CA SER A 137 4.54 4.80 9.00
C SER A 137 5.91 5.06 9.63
N ALA A 138 6.17 4.54 10.83
CA ALA A 138 7.48 4.64 11.47
C ALA A 138 8.55 3.88 10.68
N VAL A 139 8.21 2.70 10.17
CA VAL A 139 9.09 1.89 9.31
C VAL A 139 9.30 2.59 7.97
N ALA A 140 8.22 3.09 7.37
CA ALA A 140 8.29 3.83 6.11
C ALA A 140 9.23 5.05 6.21
N GLU A 141 9.12 5.84 7.28
CA GLU A 141 9.99 7.00 7.45
C GLU A 141 11.46 6.62 7.64
N ARG A 142 11.74 5.53 8.36
CA ARG A 142 13.10 5.01 8.52
C ARG A 142 13.69 4.53 7.19
N LEU A 143 12.90 3.90 6.34
CA LEU A 143 13.35 3.39 5.03
C LEU A 143 13.46 4.49 3.97
N TRP A 144 12.75 5.61 4.13
CA TRP A 144 12.71 6.70 3.15
C TRP A 144 13.62 7.88 3.51
N SER A 145 13.62 8.30 4.77
CA SER A 145 14.25 9.55 5.19
C SER A 145 15.75 9.40 5.38
N ALA A 146 16.46 10.53 5.40
CA ALA A 146 17.88 10.55 5.70
C ALA A 146 18.18 9.87 7.05
N LYS A 147 19.29 9.12 7.11
CA LYS A 147 19.76 8.39 8.31
C LYS A 147 19.75 9.24 9.58
N THR A 148 20.08 10.52 9.48
CA THR A 148 20.13 11.49 10.58
C THR A 148 18.75 11.83 11.17
N THR A 149 17.67 11.51 10.46
CA THR A 149 16.29 11.68 10.92
C THR A 149 15.96 10.61 11.96
N ARG A 150 16.25 10.91 13.23
CA ARG A 150 16.10 9.98 14.37
C ARG A 150 15.47 10.60 15.61
N ASP A 151 15.18 11.90 15.60
CA ASP A 151 14.57 12.56 16.76
C ASP A 151 13.12 12.09 16.95
N ILE A 152 12.88 11.39 18.06
CA ILE A 152 11.59 10.77 18.39
C ILE A 152 10.53 11.82 18.68
N ASN A 153 10.90 12.94 19.30
CA ASN A 153 9.95 14.00 19.66
C ASN A 153 9.40 14.72 18.41
N SER A 154 10.26 15.04 17.46
CA SER A 154 9.89 15.55 16.13
C SER A 154 9.08 14.51 15.35
N ALA A 155 9.51 13.25 15.34
CA ALA A 155 8.79 12.17 14.67
C ALA A 155 7.38 11.98 15.24
N GLY A 156 7.22 11.96 16.57
CA GLY A 156 5.93 11.80 17.23
C GLY A 156 4.93 12.90 16.86
N ARG A 157 5.38 14.17 16.84
CA ARG A 157 4.54 15.31 16.40
C ARG A 157 4.07 15.15 14.96
N ARG A 158 4.98 14.79 14.04
CA ARG A 158 4.64 14.61 12.62
C ARG A 158 3.78 13.37 12.38
N LEU A 159 4.04 12.27 13.10
CA LEU A 159 3.28 11.03 13.03
C LEU A 159 1.85 11.24 13.52
N GLN A 160 1.66 12.03 14.58
CA GLN A 160 0.32 12.39 15.05
C GLN A 160 -0.47 13.18 14.00
N GLU A 161 0.13 14.21 13.41
CA GLU A 161 -0.50 14.94 12.31
C GLU A 161 -0.78 14.04 11.09
N HIS A 162 0.12 13.10 10.81
CA HIS A 162 -0.05 12.13 9.74
C HIS A 162 -1.19 11.15 10.02
N LYS A 163 -1.32 10.64 11.25
CA LYS A 163 -2.48 9.84 11.71
C LYS A 163 -3.78 10.62 11.49
N CYS A 164 -3.86 11.86 11.95
CA CYS A 164 -5.05 12.68 11.75
C CYS A 164 -5.34 12.91 10.25
N ARG A 165 -4.31 13.06 9.42
CA ARG A 165 -4.45 13.14 7.97
C ARG A 165 -5.00 11.85 7.36
N MET A 166 -4.58 10.68 7.83
CA MET A 166 -5.15 9.39 7.42
C MET A 166 -6.63 9.30 7.79
N MET A 167 -6.99 9.69 9.02
CA MET A 167 -8.39 9.73 9.46
C MET A 167 -9.25 10.67 8.62
N ARG A 168 -8.74 11.88 8.29
CA ARG A 168 -9.42 12.83 7.39
C ARG A 168 -9.62 12.27 5.97
N ARG A 169 -8.82 11.29 5.56
CA ARG A 169 -8.94 10.59 4.27
C ARG A 169 -9.87 9.37 4.32
N GLY A 170 -10.47 9.09 5.47
CA GLY A 170 -11.42 7.99 5.64
C GLY A 170 -10.81 6.67 6.10
N PHE A 171 -9.53 6.65 6.51
CA PHE A 171 -8.92 5.44 7.06
C PHE A 171 -9.16 5.35 8.57
N ASN A 172 -9.65 4.19 9.02
CA ASN A 172 -9.73 3.87 10.44
C ASN A 172 -8.37 3.36 10.92
N VAL A 173 -7.58 4.21 11.57
CA VAL A 173 -6.21 3.91 11.98
C VAL A 173 -6.10 3.86 13.50
N GLY A 174 -5.11 3.11 13.99
CA GLY A 174 -4.85 2.92 15.40
C GLY A 174 -4.29 4.15 16.08
N TYR A 175 -3.94 3.99 17.36
CA TYR A 175 -3.30 5.04 18.14
C TYR A 175 -1.80 5.18 17.82
N THR A 176 -1.25 6.34 18.15
CA THR A 176 0.16 6.73 17.98
C THR A 176 0.82 6.81 19.34
N SER A 177 0.30 7.66 20.20
CA SER A 177 0.76 7.95 21.55
C SER A 177 -0.40 7.78 22.54
N GLY A 178 -0.27 8.36 23.74
CA GLY A 178 -1.33 8.39 24.74
C GLY A 178 -2.56 9.21 24.32
N PRO A 179 -3.30 9.80 25.27
CA PRO A 179 -4.56 10.49 24.98
C PRO A 179 -4.35 11.64 24.00
N ASP A 180 -5.08 11.62 22.89
CA ASP A 180 -5.05 12.68 21.88
C ASP A 180 -6.34 12.67 21.06
N TYR A 181 -6.59 13.73 20.30
CA TYR A 181 -7.73 13.88 19.43
C TYR A 181 -7.31 14.40 18.06
N CYS A 182 -8.04 13.95 17.03
CA CYS A 182 -7.94 14.55 15.71
C CYS A 182 -9.16 15.42 15.51
N LEU A 183 -8.95 16.68 15.11
CA LEU A 183 -10.03 17.47 14.54
C LEU A 183 -10.50 16.74 13.28
N ARG A 184 -11.63 16.03 13.41
CA ARG A 184 -12.37 15.52 12.26
C ARG A 184 -12.72 16.76 11.43
N PRO A 185 -12.68 16.67 10.09
CA PRO A 185 -13.38 17.69 9.32
C PRO A 185 -14.78 17.71 9.90
N LEU A 186 -15.30 18.88 10.26
CA LEU A 186 -16.75 19.02 10.37
C LEU A 186 -17.26 18.30 9.13
N LYS A 187 -18.11 17.27 9.29
CA LYS A 187 -18.87 16.77 8.13
C LYS A 187 -19.26 18.06 7.44
N ALA A 188 -18.78 18.31 6.22
CA ALA A 188 -19.39 19.34 5.40
C ALA A 188 -20.84 18.99 5.59
N LYS A 189 -21.60 19.88 6.28
CA LYS A 189 -22.99 19.61 6.64
C LYS A 189 -23.50 18.90 5.40
N GLU A 190 -24.04 17.68 5.54
CA GLU A 190 -24.97 17.24 4.52
C GLU A 190 -25.89 18.44 4.43
N SER A 191 -25.66 19.22 3.38
CA SER A 191 -26.20 20.54 3.28
C SER A 191 -27.66 20.20 3.25
N TYR A 192 -28.33 20.65 4.31
CA TYR A 192 -29.74 20.87 4.35
C TYR A 192 -30.29 20.81 2.92
N LYS A 193 -31.02 19.73 2.66
CA LYS A 193 -31.41 19.23 1.33
C LYS A 193 -32.37 20.16 0.60
N ASP A 194 -32.44 21.43 0.99
CA ASP A 194 -33.51 22.35 0.61
C ASP A 194 -33.01 23.53 -0.25
N ASP A 195 -31.70 23.67 -0.52
CA ASP A 195 -31.19 24.75 -1.39
C ASP A 195 -30.80 24.28 -2.80
N ALA A 196 -31.18 23.05 -3.18
CA ALA A 196 -31.09 22.58 -4.57
C ALA A 196 -32.20 23.16 -5.48
N ASP A 197 -32.99 24.11 -4.97
CA ASP A 197 -34.09 24.75 -5.72
C ASP A 197 -33.75 26.16 -6.24
N SER A 198 -32.51 26.66 -6.04
CA SER A 198 -32.19 28.06 -6.41
C SER A 198 -31.10 28.28 -7.46
N LEU A 199 -30.32 27.27 -7.90
CA LEU A 199 -29.24 27.52 -8.88
C LEU A 199 -28.98 26.40 -9.91
N SER A 200 -30.01 25.68 -10.32
CA SER A 200 -29.97 25.00 -11.61
C SER A 200 -31.29 25.17 -12.33
N GLU A 201 -31.27 25.85 -13.47
CA GLU A 201 -32.20 25.54 -14.56
C GLU A 201 -31.89 24.09 -15.03
N GLU A 202 -32.16 23.11 -14.18
CA GLU A 202 -32.11 21.71 -14.57
C GLU A 202 -33.34 21.44 -15.42
N ILE A 203 -33.11 21.10 -16.69
CA ILE A 203 -34.12 20.62 -17.62
C ILE A 203 -34.62 19.26 -17.10
N ILE A 204 -35.66 19.26 -16.26
CA ILE A 204 -36.27 18.03 -15.72
C ILE A 204 -37.23 17.45 -16.77
N ILE A 205 -36.83 16.34 -17.40
CA ILE A 205 -37.69 15.55 -18.28
C ILE A 205 -38.67 14.76 -17.40
N ARG A 206 -39.96 15.12 -17.42
CA ARG A 206 -40.97 14.46 -16.58
C ARG A 206 -41.58 13.20 -17.20
N SER A 207 -41.72 13.17 -18.53
CA SER A 207 -42.25 12.00 -19.23
C SER A 207 -41.86 12.00 -20.70
N ILE A 208 -41.67 10.80 -21.25
CA ILE A 208 -41.46 10.55 -22.68
C ILE A 208 -42.67 9.78 -23.19
N LYS A 209 -43.40 10.32 -24.16
CA LYS A 209 -44.54 9.65 -24.79
C LYS A 209 -44.47 9.77 -26.30
N THR A 210 -44.95 8.75 -26.99
CA THR A 210 -45.07 8.75 -28.45
C THR A 210 -46.53 9.00 -28.83
N ILE A 211 -46.80 10.10 -29.54
CA ILE A 211 -48.16 10.44 -30.01
C ILE A 211 -48.07 10.62 -31.54
N GLY A 212 -48.87 9.87 -32.29
CA GLY A 212 -48.88 9.93 -33.76
C GLY A 212 -47.53 9.60 -34.42
N GLY A 213 -46.72 8.72 -33.82
CA GLY A 213 -45.42 8.31 -34.35
C GLY A 213 -44.25 9.28 -34.05
N LYS A 214 -44.47 10.35 -33.27
CA LYS A 214 -43.42 11.30 -32.87
C LYS A 214 -43.16 11.25 -31.37
N ALA A 215 -41.89 11.31 -30.97
CA ALA A 215 -41.49 11.38 -29.56
C ALA A 215 -41.73 12.80 -29.01
N THR A 216 -42.47 12.88 -27.91
CA THR A 216 -42.81 14.13 -27.22
C THR A 216 -42.18 14.12 -25.84
N LEU A 217 -41.47 15.20 -25.50
CA LEU A 217 -40.89 15.42 -24.17
C LEU A 217 -41.71 16.48 -23.46
N LYS A 218 -42.03 16.23 -22.19
CA LYS A 218 -42.65 17.23 -21.32
C LYS A 218 -41.60 17.78 -20.36
N LEU A 219 -41.32 19.08 -20.50
CA LEU A 219 -40.32 19.82 -19.74
C LEU A 219 -41.06 20.85 -18.88
N GLY A 220 -41.15 20.58 -17.58
CA GLY A 220 -41.97 21.40 -16.68
C GLY A 220 -43.46 21.42 -17.08
N SER A 221 -44.08 22.61 -17.12
CA SER A 221 -45.49 22.82 -17.50
C SER A 221 -45.73 22.88 -19.01
N ASN A 222 -44.67 23.00 -19.83
CA ASN A 222 -44.77 23.14 -21.28
C ASN A 222 -44.52 21.81 -22.00
N THR A 223 -45.29 21.55 -23.06
CA THR A 223 -45.11 20.37 -23.92
C THR A 223 -44.45 20.82 -25.22
N THR A 224 -43.27 20.31 -25.53
CA THR A 224 -42.58 20.57 -26.80
C THR A 224 -42.52 19.32 -27.65
N VAL A 225 -42.94 19.43 -28.91
CA VAL A 225 -42.88 18.34 -29.89
C VAL A 225 -41.49 18.36 -30.52
N LEU A 226 -40.69 17.33 -30.28
CA LEU A 226 -39.38 17.21 -30.92
C LEU A 226 -39.57 16.68 -32.35
N SER A 227 -39.50 17.59 -33.32
CA SER A 227 -39.31 17.18 -34.72
C SER A 227 -37.85 16.73 -34.91
N ILE A 228 -37.72 15.51 -35.42
CA ILE A 228 -36.49 14.73 -35.54
C ILE A 228 -35.44 15.47 -36.37
N MET A 229 -34.26 15.75 -35.79
CA MET A 229 -32.97 15.63 -36.49
C MET A 229 -31.86 15.30 -35.47
N ASN A 230 -31.37 14.07 -35.55
CA ASN A 230 -30.10 13.41 -35.13
C ASN A 230 -29.07 14.03 -34.13
N THR A 231 -29.23 15.23 -33.59
CA THR A 231 -28.16 15.93 -32.85
C THR A 231 -28.20 15.69 -31.33
N VAL A 232 -29.38 15.42 -30.75
CA VAL A 232 -29.55 15.39 -29.28
C VAL A 232 -29.06 14.09 -28.64
N ILE A 233 -29.13 12.96 -29.34
CA ILE A 233 -28.68 11.65 -28.82
C ILE A 233 -27.15 11.63 -28.60
N ILE A 234 -26.40 12.33 -29.44
CA ILE A 234 -24.93 12.38 -29.37
C ILE A 234 -24.47 13.16 -28.12
N VAL A 235 -25.17 14.24 -27.75
CA VAL A 235 -24.80 15.08 -26.60
C VAL A 235 -25.02 14.37 -25.27
N ALA A 236 -26.12 13.61 -25.13
CA ALA A 236 -26.39 12.83 -23.91
C ALA A 236 -25.38 11.69 -23.72
N GLY A 237 -25.00 11.00 -24.81
CA GLY A 237 -23.98 9.94 -24.78
C GLY A 237 -22.59 10.47 -24.40
N LEU A 238 -22.17 11.61 -24.95
CA LEU A 238 -20.88 12.23 -24.66
C LEU A 238 -20.78 12.73 -23.20
N LEU A 239 -21.86 13.26 -22.63
CA LEU A 239 -21.89 13.68 -21.23
C LEU A 239 -21.80 12.50 -20.26
N LEU A 240 -22.42 11.37 -20.60
CA LEU A 240 -22.32 10.14 -19.81
C LEU A 240 -20.88 9.58 -19.85
N LEU A 241 -20.28 9.53 -21.03
CA LEU A 241 -18.90 9.08 -21.22
C LEU A 241 -17.89 10.01 -20.52
N TYR A 242 -18.11 11.33 -20.57
CA TYR A 242 -17.28 12.30 -19.83
C TYR A 242 -17.35 12.08 -18.31
N LYS A 243 -18.54 11.81 -17.75
CA LYS A 243 -18.69 11.48 -16.32
C LYS A 243 -17.96 10.19 -15.95
N ILE A 244 -18.02 9.16 -16.81
CA ILE A 244 -17.33 7.88 -16.59
C ILE A 244 -15.81 8.07 -16.65
N PHE A 245 -15.30 8.78 -17.68
CA PHE A 245 -13.86 9.05 -17.83
C PHE A 245 -13.29 9.88 -16.69
N ARG A 246 -14.04 10.89 -16.20
CA ARG A 246 -13.62 11.70 -15.04
C ARG A 246 -13.57 10.90 -13.74
N SER A 247 -14.49 9.94 -13.56
CA SER A 247 -14.48 9.00 -12.42
C SER A 247 -13.25 8.08 -12.47
N TRP A 248 -12.93 7.55 -13.66
CA TRP A 248 -11.75 6.71 -13.89
C TRP A 248 -10.42 7.45 -13.70
N ARG A 249 -10.29 8.68 -14.22
CA ARG A 249 -9.07 9.49 -14.09
C ARG A 249 -8.74 9.79 -12.63
N ARG A 250 -9.74 10.04 -11.77
CA ARG A 250 -9.55 10.24 -10.32
C ARG A 250 -9.04 8.99 -9.62
N LYS A 251 -9.51 7.79 -10.01
CA LYS A 251 -9.03 6.51 -9.46
C LYS A 251 -7.61 6.16 -9.92
N TRP A 252 -7.22 6.53 -11.14
CA TRP A 252 -5.86 6.26 -11.63
C TRP A 252 -4.80 7.18 -11.04
N THR A 253 -5.10 8.48 -10.86
CA THR A 253 -4.19 9.41 -10.16
C THR A 253 -3.99 9.07 -8.67
N PHE A 254 -4.89 8.26 -8.09
CA PHE A 254 -4.82 7.78 -6.71
C PHE A 254 -3.77 6.68 -6.53
N LEU A 255 -3.63 5.75 -7.49
CA LEU A 255 -2.63 4.68 -7.45
C LEU A 255 -1.21 5.20 -7.69
N SER A 256 -1.02 6.15 -8.62
CA SER A 256 0.31 6.69 -8.95
C SER A 256 0.92 7.59 -7.87
N ARG A 257 0.13 8.03 -6.88
CA ARG A 257 0.55 8.97 -5.84
C ARG A 257 0.75 8.32 -4.47
N MET A 258 0.30 7.07 -4.29
CA MET A 258 0.66 6.23 -3.13
C MET A 258 2.09 5.70 -3.21
N GLN A 259 2.69 5.61 -4.40
CA GLN A 259 4.09 5.21 -4.58
C GLN A 259 5.11 6.34 -4.36
N ARG A 260 4.66 7.55 -3.96
CA ARG A 260 5.51 8.76 -3.93
C ARG A 260 5.36 9.60 -2.66
N VAL A 261 5.05 8.97 -1.52
CA VAL A 261 4.98 9.61 -0.19
C VAL A 261 5.78 8.80 0.80
#